data_AF-A0A1G0GCC6-F1
#
_entry.id   AF-A0A1G0GCC6-F1
#
_cell.length_a   1.000
_cell.length_b   1.000
_cell.length_c   1.000
_cell.angle_alpha   90.00
_cell.angle_beta   90.00
_cell.angle_gamma   90.00
#
_symmetry.space_group_name_H-M   'P 1'
#
loop_
_entity.id
_entity.type
_entity.pdbx_description
1 polymer ?
#
loop_
_entity_poly.entity_id
_entity_poly.type
_entity_poly.pdbx_seq_one_letter_code
_entity_poly.pdbx_strand_id
1 'polypeptide(L)'
;MTRIFALFVCVFFCSFSSFADALHSSCPLGLPDDQSGFCSSFRTIAECHCVESGLPKGMCQDMNALYNRMISIFGSVQKACEYQHDTATQICIDDWACFRQGGKDSLGRLCSSTGRSC
;
A
#
# COMPACT_ATOMS: atom_id res chain seq x y z
N MET A 1 0.44 57.92 -44.67
CA MET A 1 0.79 58.81 -43.52
C MET A 1 -0.45 58.99 -42.66
N THR A 2 -0.25 59.20 -41.35
CA THR A 2 -1.23 59.38 -40.25
C THR A 2 -2.06 58.14 -39.86
N ARG A 3 -1.68 57.40 -38.80
CA ARG A 3 -1.99 57.59 -37.34
C ARG A 3 -3.48 57.27 -37.06
N ILE A 4 -3.87 56.36 -36.16
CA ILE A 4 -3.53 56.24 -34.73
C ILE A 4 -3.80 54.80 -34.26
N PHE A 5 -2.96 54.37 -33.31
CA PHE A 5 -2.92 53.09 -32.63
C PHE A 5 -4.28 52.64 -32.06
N ALA A 6 -4.71 51.47 -32.52
CA ALA A 6 -5.84 50.74 -32.00
C ALA A 6 -5.41 49.87 -30.81
N LEU A 7 -6.10 50.09 -29.70
CA LEU A 7 -6.63 49.09 -28.79
C LEU A 7 -5.71 48.47 -27.71
N PHE A 8 -6.01 48.91 -26.49
CA PHE A 8 -6.29 48.08 -25.31
C PHE A 8 -5.18 47.15 -24.81
N VAL A 9 -4.40 47.71 -23.89
CA VAL A 9 -3.85 46.99 -22.73
C VAL A 9 -5.00 46.29 -22.01
N CYS A 10 -5.07 44.96 -22.08
CA CYS A 10 -5.86 44.16 -21.15
C CYS A 10 -5.21 42.78 -20.96
N VAL A 11 -4.43 42.71 -19.88
CA VAL A 11 -4.36 41.60 -18.92
C VAL A 11 -3.96 40.22 -19.46
N PHE A 12 -2.67 39.97 -19.27
CA PHE A 12 -2.01 38.68 -19.13
C PHE A 12 -2.77 37.76 -18.13
N PHE A 13 -3.51 36.76 -18.61
CA PHE A 13 -3.96 35.61 -17.82
C PHE A 13 -3.57 34.32 -18.54
N CYS A 14 -2.26 34.03 -18.55
CA CYS A 14 -1.79 32.66 -18.71
C CYS A 14 -2.04 31.93 -17.39
N SER A 15 -3.23 31.36 -17.23
CA SER A 15 -3.49 30.36 -16.20
C SER A 15 -2.68 29.12 -16.53
N PHE A 16 -1.42 29.10 -16.10
CA PHE A 16 -0.67 27.86 -15.92
C PHE A 16 -1.33 27.13 -14.74
N SER A 17 -2.31 26.28 -15.04
CA SER A 17 -2.79 25.30 -14.09
C SER A 17 -1.62 24.39 -13.76
N SER A 18 -0.99 24.64 -12.61
CA SER A 18 0.08 23.85 -12.05
C SER A 18 -0.34 22.37 -12.06
N PHE A 19 0.44 21.55 -12.76
CA PHE A 19 0.46 20.11 -12.55
C PHE A 19 0.79 19.87 -11.08
N ALA A 20 -0.20 19.43 -10.31
CA ALA A 20 -0.03 19.11 -8.91
C ALA A 20 -0.83 17.86 -8.60
N ASP A 21 -0.39 16.74 -9.16
CA ASP A 21 -0.68 15.44 -8.57
C ASP A 21 0.66 14.73 -8.40
N ALA A 22 1.31 15.09 -7.30
CA ALA A 22 2.40 14.30 -6.74
C ALA A 22 1.86 12.89 -6.47
N LEU A 23 2.52 11.90 -7.07
CA LEU A 23 2.29 10.48 -6.86
C LEU A 23 2.53 10.13 -5.39
N HIS A 24 1.48 10.21 -4.55
CA HIS A 24 1.49 9.75 -3.16
C HIS A 24 1.29 8.22 -3.16
N SER A 25 2.19 7.45 -2.55
CA SER A 25 1.81 6.11 -2.09
C SER A 25 0.77 6.30 -0.98
N SER A 26 -0.48 5.89 -1.17
CA SER A 26 -1.57 6.29 -0.27
C SER A 26 -1.66 5.43 0.99
N CYS A 27 -0.94 4.31 1.03
CA CYS A 27 -0.92 3.42 2.19
C CYS A 27 0.13 3.78 3.24
N PRO A 28 -0.21 3.71 4.54
CA PRO A 28 0.72 4.01 5.61
C PRO A 28 1.78 2.91 5.75
N LEU A 29 2.90 3.25 6.39
CA LEU A 29 3.91 2.25 6.76
C LEU A 29 3.40 1.33 7.87
N GLY A 30 3.64 0.04 7.71
CA GLY A 30 3.32 -0.98 8.71
C GLY A 30 4.26 -0.99 9.90
N LEU A 31 3.77 -1.46 11.05
CA LEU A 31 4.63 -1.89 12.15
C LEU A 31 5.30 -3.23 11.80
N PRO A 32 6.57 -3.43 12.20
CA PRO A 32 7.24 -4.72 12.12
C PRO A 32 6.48 -5.87 12.79
N ASP A 33 6.67 -7.07 12.25
CA ASP A 33 6.06 -8.34 12.67
C ASP A 33 6.29 -8.72 14.13
N ASP A 34 7.36 -8.23 14.76
CA ASP A 34 7.75 -8.53 16.13
C ASP A 34 7.13 -7.60 17.18
N GLN A 35 6.33 -6.61 16.78
CA GLN A 35 5.73 -5.62 17.68
C GLN A 35 4.28 -5.96 18.07
N SER A 36 3.88 -5.60 19.29
CA SER A 36 2.54 -5.91 19.82
C SER A 36 1.38 -5.31 18.99
N GLY A 37 1.62 -4.22 18.26
CA GLY A 37 0.63 -3.59 17.37
C GLY A 37 0.58 -4.17 15.94
N PHE A 38 1.39 -5.19 15.65
CA PHE A 38 1.54 -5.77 14.31
C PHE A 38 0.19 -6.17 13.69
N CYS A 39 -0.62 -6.98 14.38
CA CYS A 39 -1.86 -7.53 13.81
C CYS A 39 -2.82 -6.45 13.27
N SER A 40 -3.02 -5.38 14.06
CA SER A 40 -3.86 -4.26 13.63
C SER A 40 -3.21 -3.48 12.50
N SER A 41 -1.90 -3.22 12.59
CA SER A 41 -1.17 -2.48 11.57
C SER A 41 -1.16 -3.21 10.22
N PHE A 42 -0.88 -4.51 10.24
CA PHE A 42 -0.80 -5.35 9.06
C PHE A 42 -2.16 -5.45 8.34
N ARG A 43 -3.25 -5.59 9.10
CA ARG A 43 -4.61 -5.57 8.52
C ARG A 43 -4.89 -4.25 7.79
N THR A 44 -4.54 -3.12 8.41
CA THR A 44 -4.77 -1.80 7.81
C THR A 44 -3.97 -1.60 6.52
N ILE A 45 -2.69 -1.95 6.50
CA ILE A 45 -1.86 -1.78 5.29
C ILE A 45 -2.28 -2.76 4.19
N ALA A 46 -2.61 -4.02 4.54
CA ALA A 46 -3.03 -5.02 3.58
C ALA A 46 -4.38 -4.66 2.95
N GLU A 47 -5.33 -4.16 3.75
CA GLU A 47 -6.60 -3.62 3.23
C GLU A 47 -6.34 -2.45 2.27
N CYS A 48 -5.47 -1.51 2.67
CA CYS A 48 -5.16 -0.34 1.86
C CYS A 48 -4.58 -0.72 0.49
N HIS A 49 -3.51 -1.52 0.46
CA HIS A 49 -2.88 -1.94 -0.79
C HIS A 49 -3.81 -2.79 -1.66
N CYS A 50 -4.68 -3.60 -1.04
CA CYS A 50 -5.71 -4.34 -1.75
C CYS A 50 -6.71 -3.39 -2.46
N VAL A 51 -7.14 -2.31 -1.80
CA VAL A 51 -8.03 -1.31 -2.39
C VAL A 51 -7.31 -0.49 -3.47
N GLU A 52 -6.06 -0.07 -3.24
CA GLU A 52 -5.24 0.59 -4.27
C GLU A 52 -5.07 -0.26 -5.52
N SER A 53 -5.01 -1.60 -5.36
CA SER A 53 -4.98 -2.56 -6.46
C SER A 53 -6.32 -2.68 -7.22
N GLY A 54 -7.31 -1.86 -6.89
CA GLY A 54 -8.61 -1.79 -7.56
C GLY A 54 -9.62 -2.84 -7.11
N LEU A 55 -9.42 -3.46 -5.95
CA LEU A 55 -10.30 -4.52 -5.45
C LEU A 55 -11.41 -3.98 -4.55
N PRO A 56 -12.58 -4.65 -4.50
CA PRO A 56 -13.69 -4.18 -3.68
C PRO A 56 -13.33 -4.15 -2.20
N LYS A 57 -13.58 -3.01 -1.54
CA LYS A 57 -13.27 -2.80 -0.11
C LYS A 57 -13.78 -3.92 0.79
N GLY A 58 -15.00 -4.41 0.56
CA GLY A 58 -15.59 -5.50 1.35
C GLY A 58 -14.79 -6.81 1.29
N MET A 59 -14.10 -7.08 0.18
CA MET A 59 -13.20 -8.24 0.06
C MET A 59 -11.86 -7.97 0.75
N CYS A 60 -11.32 -6.75 0.61
CA CYS A 60 -10.05 -6.36 1.24
C CYS A 60 -10.09 -6.33 2.77
N GLN A 61 -11.27 -6.12 3.37
CA GLN A 61 -11.48 -6.17 4.82
C GLN A 61 -11.47 -7.58 5.40
N ASP A 62 -11.77 -8.58 4.57
CA ASP A 62 -11.69 -9.98 4.95
C ASP A 62 -10.29 -10.52 4.63
N MET A 63 -9.43 -10.58 5.65
CA MET A 63 -8.06 -11.06 5.50
C MET A 63 -7.96 -12.52 5.02
N ASN A 64 -9.00 -13.33 5.23
CA ASN A 64 -9.03 -14.68 4.66
C ASN A 64 -9.35 -14.64 3.17
N ALA A 65 -10.31 -13.83 2.76
CA ALA A 65 -10.63 -13.64 1.34
C ALA A 65 -9.45 -13.03 0.58
N LEU A 66 -8.80 -12.03 1.15
CA LEU A 66 -7.59 -11.40 0.59
C LEU A 66 -6.46 -12.43 0.41
N TYR A 67 -6.14 -13.18 1.46
CA TYR A 67 -5.13 -14.24 1.39
C TYR A 67 -5.49 -15.30 0.34
N ASN A 68 -6.73 -15.79 0.35
CA ASN A 68 -7.16 -16.81 -0.61
C ASN A 68 -7.08 -16.31 -2.05
N ARG A 69 -7.41 -15.03 -2.29
CA ARG A 69 -7.25 -14.42 -3.62
C ARG A 69 -5.77 -14.34 -4.01
N MET A 70 -4.90 -13.93 -3.10
CA MET A 70 -3.46 -13.90 -3.32
C MET A 70 -2.94 -15.28 -3.73
N ILE A 71 -3.32 -16.34 -3.00
CA ILE A 71 -2.96 -17.71 -3.34
C ILE A 71 -3.59 -18.16 -4.65
N SER A 72 -4.85 -17.80 -4.94
CA SER A 72 -5.52 -18.20 -6.17
C SER A 72 -4.86 -17.62 -7.43
N ILE A 73 -4.23 -16.44 -7.33
CA ILE A 73 -3.62 -15.76 -8.48
C ILE A 73 -2.15 -16.16 -8.63
N PHE A 74 -1.41 -16.16 -7.52
CA PHE A 74 0.04 -16.36 -7.56
C PHE A 74 0.45 -17.81 -7.25
N GLY A 75 -0.43 -18.61 -6.68
CA GLY A 75 -0.19 -20.00 -6.27
C GLY A 75 0.50 -20.17 -4.92
N SER A 76 1.19 -19.15 -4.42
CA SER A 76 1.84 -19.17 -3.10
C SER A 76 2.05 -17.75 -2.55
N VAL A 77 2.25 -17.64 -1.22
CA VAL A 77 2.65 -16.39 -0.56
C VAL A 77 3.98 -15.89 -1.13
N GLN A 78 4.95 -16.79 -1.32
CA GLN A 78 6.25 -16.44 -1.86
C GLN A 78 6.14 -15.72 -3.21
N LYS A 79 5.40 -16.29 -4.17
CA LYS A 79 5.24 -15.69 -5.50
C LYS A 79 4.50 -14.35 -5.45
N ALA A 80 3.52 -14.21 -4.55
CA ALA A 80 2.85 -12.94 -4.35
C ALA A 80 3.79 -11.88 -3.76
N CYS A 81 4.61 -12.26 -2.78
CA CYS A 81 5.60 -11.39 -2.14
C CYS A 81 6.79 -11.04 -3.05
N GLU A 82 7.09 -11.88 -4.05
CA GLU A 82 8.04 -11.60 -5.13
C GLU A 82 7.45 -10.64 -6.17
N TYR A 83 6.12 -10.67 -6.37
CA TYR A 83 5.42 -9.82 -7.32
C TYR A 83 5.14 -8.41 -6.79
N GLN A 84 4.81 -8.26 -5.51
CA GLN A 84 4.63 -6.94 -4.90
C GLN A 84 5.98 -6.20 -4.81
N HIS A 85 5.94 -4.86 -4.86
CA HIS A 85 7.13 -4.01 -4.87
C HIS A 85 7.16 -2.99 -3.72
N ASP A 86 6.24 -3.12 -2.75
CA ASP A 86 6.07 -2.17 -1.64
C ASP A 86 7.00 -2.46 -0.46
N THR A 87 7.37 -3.73 -0.26
CA THR A 87 8.30 -4.17 0.80
C THR A 87 9.27 -5.24 0.29
N ALA A 88 10.30 -5.53 1.08
CA ALA A 88 11.20 -6.64 0.75
C ALA A 88 10.46 -7.97 0.81
N THR A 89 10.75 -8.88 -0.13
CA THR A 89 10.04 -10.16 -0.27
C THR A 89 10.03 -10.98 1.02
N GLN A 90 11.16 -11.09 1.73
CA GLN A 90 11.21 -11.84 2.99
C GLN A 90 10.35 -11.21 4.08
N ILE A 91 10.29 -9.87 4.16
CA ILE A 91 9.43 -9.15 5.11
C ILE A 91 7.97 -9.48 4.83
N CYS A 92 7.53 -9.41 3.58
CA CYS A 92 6.17 -9.79 3.20
C CYS A 92 5.84 -11.25 3.56
N ILE A 93 6.78 -12.18 3.36
CA ILE A 93 6.59 -13.60 3.72
C ILE A 93 6.44 -13.75 5.23
N ASP A 94 7.34 -13.11 6.00
CA ASP A 94 7.34 -13.15 7.46
C ASP A 94 6.08 -12.51 8.03
N ASP A 95 5.64 -11.37 7.50
CA ASP A 95 4.40 -10.71 7.90
C ASP A 95 3.20 -11.65 7.72
N TRP A 96 3.05 -12.27 6.55
CA TRP A 96 1.94 -13.21 6.31
C TRP A 96 2.04 -14.46 7.18
N ALA A 97 3.25 -14.99 7.40
CA ALA A 97 3.47 -16.14 8.27
C ALA A 97 3.12 -15.79 9.72
N CYS A 98 3.63 -14.68 10.25
CA CYS A 98 3.32 -14.20 11.59
C CYS A 98 1.83 -13.91 11.76
N PHE A 99 1.20 -13.27 10.78
CA PHE A 99 -0.22 -12.97 10.83
C PHE A 99 -1.07 -14.24 10.89
N ARG A 100 -0.75 -15.27 10.10
CA ARG A 100 -1.59 -16.46 9.94
C ARG A 100 -1.27 -17.61 10.90
N GLN A 101 0.00 -17.74 11.28
CA GLN A 101 0.53 -18.93 11.96
C GLN A 101 1.18 -18.55 13.30
N GLY A 102 1.59 -17.30 13.48
CA GLY A 102 2.36 -16.87 14.64
C GLY A 102 3.74 -17.51 14.67
N GLY A 103 4.25 -17.79 15.87
CA GLY A 103 5.56 -18.38 16.08
C GLY A 103 6.68 -17.34 16.05
N LYS A 104 7.65 -17.56 15.15
CA LYS A 104 8.82 -16.70 14.97
C LYS A 104 9.02 -16.36 13.50
N ASP A 105 9.51 -15.16 13.24
CA ASP A 105 9.92 -14.73 11.91
C ASP A 105 11.24 -15.39 11.47
N SER A 106 11.72 -15.05 10.27
CA SER A 106 12.98 -15.58 9.73
C SER A 106 14.22 -15.17 10.53
N LEU A 107 14.12 -14.13 11.37
CA LEU A 107 15.18 -13.65 12.25
C LEU A 107 15.10 -14.25 13.68
N GLY A 108 14.10 -15.09 13.96
CA GLY A 108 13.90 -15.74 15.26
C GLY A 108 13.21 -14.88 16.31
N ARG A 109 12.63 -13.74 15.93
CA ARG A 109 11.86 -12.81 16.75
C ARG A 109 10.42 -13.31 16.88
N LEU A 110 9.78 -13.06 18.04
CA LEU A 110 8.41 -13.54 18.29
C LEU A 110 7.38 -12.68 17.54
N CYS A 111 6.52 -13.32 16.76
CA CYS A 111 5.42 -12.66 16.08
C CYS A 111 4.50 -11.92 17.07
N SER A 112 4.17 -10.67 16.77
CA SER A 112 3.40 -9.76 17.60
C SER A 112 3.88 -9.68 19.07
N SER A 113 5.19 -9.80 19.29
CA SER A 113 5.84 -9.89 20.60
C SER A 113 5.40 -11.07 21.49
N THR A 114 4.49 -11.93 21.03
CA THR A 114 3.87 -13.00 21.83
C THR A 114 4.08 -14.40 21.24
N GLY A 115 4.46 -14.46 19.97
CA GLY A 115 4.51 -15.68 19.17
C GLY A 115 3.13 -16.23 18.80
N ARG A 116 2.05 -15.47 19.02
CA ARG A 116 0.71 -15.86 18.61
C ARG A 116 0.41 -15.33 17.22
N SER A 117 -0.44 -16.05 16.49
CA SER A 117 -1.00 -15.53 15.24
C SER A 117 -2.01 -14.42 15.53
N CYS A 118 -2.33 -13.69 14.48
CA CYS A 118 -3.56 -12.95 14.35
C CYS A 118 -4.66 -13.89 13.79
#